data_AF-A0A1G8JSH3-F1
#
_entry.id   AF-A0A1G8JSH3-F1
#
_cell.length_a   1.000
_cell.length_b   1.000
_cell.length_c   1.000
_cell.angle_alpha   90.00
_cell.angle_beta   90.00
_cell.angle_gamma   90.00
#
_symmetry.space_group_name_H-M   'P 1'
#
loop_
_entity.id
_entity.type
_entity.pdbx_description
1 polymer ?
#
loop_
_entity_poly.entity_id
_entity_poly.type
_entity_poly.pdbx_seq_one_letter_code
_entity_poly.pdbx_strand_id
1 'polypeptide(L)'
;MLLFSQIDDFYEQLYKELDIPENYYEKANTSYTSFNSWLDRDESSLREYEPEIYLQGSFKLGTVIKPVGENDSYDIDMVCKFNNLSKQTISQKDLKTLLGKEVKSYAKSKNMINEPKNGKRCWTLNYHDEAKFHMDVLPCVDDSKKFIDQLEIFKYAETTSYKERAVAITDKRSEGYETISNDWEISNPQGYFLWFQEQSNFIEKRAMLAEQFQMKAEELKGYKVKTPLQKTIQILKRHRDIMFENNPDQKPSSIIISTLAAKAYNGGDNLRDVLKFVLHNMAKYIEVVDGEYKILNPVNPLENFADKWNEKQTLKNHFDNWLKEAKKGLTPYNETIDIYGDALQKTASEQLGVNEKRAFDVGKTNEIESKLITFAESIHHHQKPKWTMLNVKEVNIKALKSKKAFRFKSFASGDILPKNATLRFEAQSENIKQYDVYWQITNTGNEAQNSNCLRGDFYDGQIIEGKKVREESTLYSGTHIVECYLVKENICYGKSKPFVVNITDRFMLEW
;
A
#
# COMPACT_ATOMS: atom_id res chain seq x y z
N MET A 1 -5.62 8.27 -18.77
CA MET A 1 -4.27 8.23 -18.15
C MET A 1 -4.04 9.39 -17.19
N LEU A 2 -4.33 10.64 -17.55
CA LEU A 2 -4.07 11.79 -16.67
C LEU A 2 -4.89 11.83 -15.36
N LEU A 3 -6.18 11.45 -15.39
CA LEU A 3 -7.00 11.34 -14.17
C LEU A 3 -6.59 10.15 -13.28
N PHE A 4 -6.24 9.02 -13.88
CA PHE A 4 -5.66 7.90 -13.13
C PHE A 4 -4.33 8.30 -12.50
N SER A 5 -3.47 9.02 -13.23
CA SER A 5 -2.22 9.59 -12.71
C SER A 5 -2.45 10.49 -11.51
N GLN A 6 -3.48 11.34 -11.49
CA GLN A 6 -3.78 12.21 -10.34
C GLN A 6 -4.17 11.42 -9.10
N ILE A 7 -4.99 10.38 -9.27
CA ILE A 7 -5.37 9.50 -8.17
C ILE A 7 -4.15 8.71 -7.68
N ASP A 8 -3.29 8.27 -8.60
CA ASP A 8 -2.05 7.58 -8.27
C ASP A 8 -1.10 8.47 -7.48
N ASP A 9 -0.91 9.70 -7.93
CA ASP A 9 -0.13 10.74 -7.24
C ASP A 9 -0.74 11.05 -5.87
N PHE A 10 -2.07 11.10 -5.76
CA PHE A 10 -2.77 11.30 -4.50
C PHE A 10 -2.49 10.17 -3.49
N TYR A 11 -2.60 8.89 -3.87
CA TYR A 11 -2.26 7.78 -2.96
C TYR A 11 -0.78 7.76 -2.60
N GLU A 12 0.11 8.11 -3.53
CA GLU A 12 1.54 8.25 -3.25
C GLU A 12 1.81 9.39 -2.25
N GLN A 13 1.11 10.51 -2.36
CA GLN A 13 1.23 11.61 -1.42
C GLN A 13 0.62 11.29 -0.05
N LEU A 14 -0.55 10.65 -0.02
CA LEU A 14 -1.15 10.14 1.22
C LEU A 14 -0.15 9.25 1.93
N TYR A 15 0.40 8.25 1.25
CA TYR A 15 1.40 7.35 1.82
C TYR A 15 2.60 8.12 2.43
N LYS A 16 3.14 9.13 1.74
CA LYS A 16 4.25 9.95 2.26
C LYS A 16 3.90 10.67 3.56
N GLU A 17 2.66 11.15 3.69
CA GLU A 17 2.18 11.74 4.94
C GLU A 17 2.11 10.70 6.08
N LEU A 18 1.80 9.44 5.76
CA LEU A 18 1.71 8.35 6.74
C LEU A 18 3.06 7.78 7.17
N ASP A 19 4.02 7.73 6.25
CA ASP A 19 5.34 7.15 6.50
C ASP A 19 6.13 8.01 7.49
N ILE A 20 7.02 7.36 8.23
CA ILE A 20 7.83 8.05 9.24
C ILE A 20 9.00 8.76 8.56
N PRO A 21 9.46 9.91 9.10
CA PRO A 21 10.62 10.60 8.56
C PRO A 21 11.90 9.74 8.61
N GLU A 22 12.84 9.97 7.67
CA GLU A 22 14.10 9.20 7.62
C GLU A 22 14.90 9.27 8.94
N ASN A 23 14.97 10.46 9.56
CA ASN A 23 15.67 10.62 10.84
C ASN A 23 15.06 9.78 11.97
N TYR A 24 13.80 9.33 11.88
CA TYR A 24 13.18 8.45 12.88
C TYR A 24 13.64 6.99 12.67
N TYR A 25 13.84 6.54 11.43
CA TYR A 25 14.52 5.27 11.17
C TYR A 25 15.97 5.30 11.68
N GLU A 26 16.67 6.41 11.50
CA GLU A 26 18.04 6.57 11.99
C GLU A 26 18.11 6.60 13.52
N LYS A 27 17.16 7.29 14.19
CA LYS A 27 17.02 7.23 15.65
C LYS A 27 16.74 5.81 16.14
N ALA A 28 15.81 5.09 15.49
CA ALA A 28 15.53 3.68 15.84
C ALA A 28 16.77 2.79 15.67
N ASN A 29 17.53 2.98 14.59
CA ASN A 29 18.79 2.27 14.36
C ASN A 29 19.86 2.64 15.39
N THR A 30 19.92 3.90 15.81
CA THR A 30 20.84 4.37 16.85
C THR A 30 20.51 3.75 18.20
N SER A 31 19.23 3.70 18.58
CA SER A 31 18.76 3.05 19.80
C SER A 31 19.06 1.55 19.79
N TYR A 32 18.79 0.86 18.68
CA TYR A 32 19.17 -0.53 18.45
C TYR A 32 20.67 -0.75 18.62
N THR A 33 21.49 0.02 17.91
CA THR A 33 22.95 -0.12 17.94
C THR A 33 23.50 0.15 19.34
N SER A 34 22.99 1.19 20.02
CA SER A 34 23.38 1.53 21.40
C SER A 34 23.07 0.41 22.38
N PHE A 35 21.91 -0.25 22.25
CA PHE A 35 21.55 -1.38 23.11
C PHE A 35 22.35 -2.65 22.76
N ASN A 36 22.61 -2.91 21.47
CA ASN A 36 23.47 -4.02 21.05
C ASN A 36 24.89 -3.88 21.60
N SER A 37 25.52 -2.72 21.38
CA SER A 37 26.85 -2.42 21.92
C SER A 37 26.89 -2.45 23.45
N TRP A 38 25.76 -2.15 24.11
CA TRP A 38 25.66 -2.34 25.55
C TRP A 38 25.78 -3.81 25.92
N LEU A 39 25.05 -4.71 25.27
CA LEU A 39 25.14 -6.15 25.55
C LEU A 39 26.49 -6.78 25.16
N ASP A 40 27.19 -6.22 24.18
CA ASP A 40 28.50 -6.72 23.68
C ASP A 40 29.70 -6.37 24.57
N ARG A 41 29.54 -5.50 25.59
CA ARG A 41 30.64 -5.05 26.44
C ARG A 41 31.23 -6.19 27.28
N ASP A 42 32.50 -6.04 27.68
CA ASP A 42 33.20 -7.06 28.46
C ASP A 42 32.54 -7.35 29.82
N GLU A 43 31.95 -6.33 30.44
CA GLU A 43 31.26 -6.39 31.73
C GLU A 43 29.79 -6.80 31.63
N SER A 44 29.29 -7.15 30.43
CA SER A 44 27.93 -7.62 30.25
C SER A 44 27.71 -8.92 31.00
N SER A 45 26.72 -8.94 31.89
CA SER A 45 26.34 -10.15 32.63
C SER A 45 25.74 -11.23 31.72
N LEU A 46 25.48 -10.90 30.45
CA LEU A 46 24.91 -11.82 29.47
C LEU A 46 25.94 -12.37 28.49
N ARG A 47 27.19 -11.91 28.54
CA ARG A 47 28.21 -12.21 27.53
C ARG A 47 28.42 -13.72 27.32
N GLU A 48 28.47 -14.50 28.39
CA GLU A 48 28.66 -15.95 28.34
C GLU A 48 27.52 -16.69 27.61
N TYR A 49 26.33 -16.07 27.54
CA TYR A 49 25.16 -16.65 26.92
C TYR A 49 25.03 -16.31 25.42
N GLU A 50 25.98 -15.54 24.87
CA GLU A 50 26.04 -15.11 23.46
C GLU A 50 24.71 -14.56 22.93
N PRO A 51 24.22 -13.42 23.48
CA PRO A 51 22.96 -12.84 23.05
C PRO A 51 23.07 -12.29 21.62
N GLU A 52 22.19 -12.73 20.73
CA GLU A 52 21.98 -12.16 19.40
C GLU A 52 20.75 -11.27 19.42
N ILE A 53 20.91 -9.98 19.08
CA ILE A 53 19.80 -9.04 18.96
C ILE A 53 19.45 -8.82 17.50
N TYR A 54 18.15 -8.79 17.19
CA TYR A 54 17.67 -8.35 15.88
C TYR A 54 16.31 -7.66 15.96
N LEU A 55 16.07 -6.76 15.01
CA LEU A 55 14.77 -6.08 14.85
C LEU A 55 13.70 -7.04 14.33
N GLN A 56 12.48 -6.87 14.82
CA GLN A 56 11.26 -7.50 14.32
C GLN A 56 10.15 -6.45 14.14
N GLY A 57 8.92 -6.91 13.90
CA GLY A 57 7.75 -6.05 13.89
C GLY A 57 7.74 -5.01 12.78
N SER A 58 7.02 -3.91 13.01
CA SER A 58 6.66 -2.99 11.92
C SER A 58 7.84 -2.21 11.34
N PHE A 59 8.85 -1.88 12.15
CA PHE A 59 10.10 -1.28 11.66
C PHE A 59 10.84 -2.24 10.74
N LYS A 60 11.00 -3.51 11.15
CA LYS A 60 11.71 -4.52 10.35
C LYS A 60 10.98 -4.82 9.04
N LEU A 61 9.65 -4.88 9.06
CA LEU A 61 8.81 -5.08 7.87
C LEU A 61 8.73 -3.81 6.99
N GLY A 62 9.21 -2.65 7.46
CA GLY A 62 9.08 -1.38 6.73
C GLY A 62 7.64 -0.86 6.65
N THR A 63 6.77 -1.26 7.58
CA THR A 63 5.33 -0.92 7.63
C THR A 63 4.95 -0.08 8.86
N VAL A 64 5.93 0.48 9.58
CA VAL A 64 5.70 1.46 10.65
C VAL A 64 4.97 2.68 10.10
N ILE A 65 4.06 3.28 10.87
CA ILE A 65 3.35 4.49 10.51
C ILE A 65 3.54 5.53 11.59
N LYS A 66 3.43 6.82 11.23
CA LYS A 66 3.34 7.87 12.25
C LYS A 66 2.15 7.56 13.19
N PRO A 67 2.26 7.77 14.50
CA PRO A 67 1.10 7.64 15.39
C PRO A 67 0.00 8.65 15.05
N VAL A 68 -1.22 8.46 15.59
CA VAL A 68 -2.36 9.39 15.38
C VAL A 68 -2.31 10.49 16.43
N GLY A 69 -2.20 10.13 17.71
CA GLY A 69 -2.12 11.11 18.80
C GLY A 69 -0.72 11.73 18.93
N GLU A 70 -0.65 13.00 19.33
CA GLU A 70 0.62 13.71 19.63
C GLU A 70 1.43 13.07 20.77
N ASN A 71 0.80 12.20 21.57
CA ASN A 71 1.40 11.48 22.68
C ASN A 71 1.59 9.98 22.44
N ASP A 72 1.17 9.48 21.29
CA ASP A 72 1.41 8.09 20.95
C ASP A 72 2.88 7.90 20.55
N SER A 73 3.40 6.72 20.84
CA SER A 73 4.80 6.34 20.67
C SER A 73 5.01 5.41 19.49
N TYR A 74 6.25 5.35 19.01
CA TYR A 74 6.67 4.39 18.00
C TYR A 74 7.22 3.13 18.68
N ASP A 75 6.70 1.97 18.29
CA ASP A 75 7.16 0.68 18.82
C ASP A 75 8.36 0.15 18.02
N ILE A 76 9.52 0.03 18.66
CA ILE A 76 10.69 -0.67 18.15
C ILE A 76 10.73 -2.05 18.79
N ASP A 77 10.37 -3.06 18.02
CA ASP A 77 10.38 -4.44 18.48
C ASP A 77 11.75 -5.08 18.21
N MET A 78 12.37 -5.62 19.27
CA MET A 78 13.61 -6.38 19.22
C MET A 78 13.41 -7.77 19.79
N VAL A 79 14.18 -8.70 19.27
CA VAL A 79 14.36 -10.03 19.84
C VAL A 79 15.78 -10.13 20.36
N CYS A 80 15.95 -10.69 21.55
CA CYS A 80 17.23 -11.04 22.14
C CYS A 80 17.26 -12.57 22.30
N LYS A 81 17.95 -13.25 21.37
CA LYS A 81 18.10 -14.70 21.34
C LYS A 81 19.37 -15.09 22.09
N PHE A 82 19.23 -15.93 23.10
CA PHE A 82 20.37 -16.44 23.86
C PHE A 82 20.85 -17.75 23.23
N ASN A 83 22.03 -17.75 22.62
CA ASN A 83 22.53 -18.89 21.84
C ASN A 83 23.10 -20.02 22.69
N ASN A 84 23.62 -19.72 23.89
CA ASN A 84 24.17 -20.72 24.81
C ASN A 84 23.20 -21.12 25.94
N LEU A 85 21.89 -20.84 25.79
CA LEU A 85 20.84 -21.28 26.70
C LEU A 85 19.77 -22.07 25.97
N SER A 86 19.06 -22.92 26.69
CA SER A 86 17.97 -23.74 26.15
C SER A 86 16.83 -23.88 27.16
N LYS A 87 15.68 -24.35 26.68
CA LYS A 87 14.52 -24.67 27.54
C LYS A 87 14.79 -25.75 28.59
N GLN A 88 15.90 -26.50 28.47
CA GLN A 88 16.31 -27.53 29.43
C GLN A 88 17.22 -26.97 30.53
N THR A 89 17.76 -25.77 30.35
CA THR A 89 18.74 -25.18 31.28
C THR A 89 18.21 -23.96 32.03
N ILE A 90 17.14 -23.34 31.55
CA ILE A 90 16.60 -22.12 32.16
C ILE A 90 15.07 -22.06 32.08
N SER A 91 14.45 -21.44 33.09
CA SER A 91 13.01 -21.11 33.06
C SER A 91 12.76 -19.81 32.28
N GLN A 92 11.52 -19.57 31.86
CA GLN A 92 11.15 -18.31 31.21
C GLN A 92 11.37 -17.12 32.16
N LYS A 93 11.04 -17.30 33.44
CA LYS A 93 11.22 -16.31 34.50
C LYS A 93 12.68 -15.93 34.70
N ASP A 94 13.58 -16.91 34.73
CA ASP A 94 15.00 -16.67 34.94
C ASP A 94 15.63 -16.01 33.72
N LEU A 95 15.29 -16.46 32.50
CA LEU A 95 15.76 -15.81 31.27
C LEU A 95 15.33 -14.34 31.20
N LYS A 96 14.05 -14.08 31.53
CA LYS A 96 13.52 -12.72 31.59
C LYS A 96 14.19 -11.91 32.70
N THR A 97 14.54 -12.53 33.83
CA THR A 97 15.25 -11.86 34.93
C THR A 97 16.69 -11.51 34.56
N LEU A 98 17.40 -12.41 33.87
CA LEU A 98 18.74 -12.17 33.34
C LEU A 98 18.76 -10.97 32.40
N LEU A 99 17.93 -10.97 31.35
CA LEU A 99 17.83 -9.84 30.43
C LEU A 99 17.42 -8.56 31.15
N GLY A 100 16.49 -8.66 32.10
CA GLY A 100 15.98 -7.52 32.87
C GLY A 100 17.04 -6.78 33.67
N LYS A 101 18.07 -7.47 34.18
CA LYS A 101 19.20 -6.84 34.88
C LYS A 101 19.97 -5.92 33.94
N GLU A 102 20.28 -6.38 32.73
CA GLU A 102 20.97 -5.59 31.72
C GLU A 102 20.13 -4.42 31.20
N VAL A 103 18.85 -4.67 30.93
CA VAL A 103 17.91 -3.63 30.48
C VAL A 103 17.82 -2.49 31.50
N LYS A 104 17.74 -2.81 32.80
CA LYS A 104 17.74 -1.80 33.88
C LYS A 104 19.08 -1.09 34.01
N SER A 105 20.18 -1.82 33.91
CA SER A 105 21.51 -1.21 33.97
C SER A 105 21.77 -0.27 32.79
N TYR A 106 21.29 -0.62 31.60
CA TYR A 106 21.30 0.22 30.41
C TYR A 106 20.48 1.49 30.61
N ALA A 107 19.23 1.36 31.08
CA ALA A 107 18.38 2.51 31.34
C ALA A 107 19.03 3.50 32.31
N LYS A 108 19.65 2.98 33.37
CA LYS A 108 20.40 3.78 34.35
C LYS A 108 21.61 4.46 33.73
N SER A 109 22.40 3.76 32.91
CA SER A 109 23.60 4.35 32.27
C SER A 109 23.25 5.44 31.26
N LYS A 110 22.06 5.37 30.66
CA LYS A 110 21.52 6.38 29.74
C LYS A 110 20.70 7.47 30.44
N ASN A 111 20.62 7.48 31.77
CA ASN A 111 19.82 8.41 32.56
C ASN A 111 18.35 8.49 32.08
N MET A 112 17.75 7.36 31.73
CA MET A 112 16.36 7.31 31.29
C MET A 112 15.42 7.65 32.46
N ILE A 113 14.44 8.51 32.21
CA ILE A 113 13.49 8.99 33.23
C ILE A 113 12.58 7.87 33.74
N ASN A 114 12.15 7.00 32.83
CA ASN A 114 11.22 5.92 33.14
C ASN A 114 11.97 4.61 33.37
N GLU A 115 11.65 3.95 34.47
CA GLU A 115 12.12 2.59 34.73
C GLU A 115 11.61 1.62 33.65
N PRO A 116 12.44 0.64 33.22
CA PRO A 116 12.01 -0.35 32.26
C PRO A 116 10.85 -1.19 32.78
N LYS A 117 9.83 -1.39 31.94
CA LYS A 117 8.64 -2.14 32.30
C LYS A 117 8.83 -3.62 31.98
N ASN A 118 8.54 -4.47 32.96
CA ASN A 118 8.57 -5.92 32.79
C ASN A 118 7.22 -6.42 32.24
N GLY A 119 7.04 -6.36 30.93
CA GLY A 119 5.81 -6.75 30.23
C GLY A 119 5.50 -8.25 30.27
N LYS A 120 4.43 -8.67 29.56
CA LYS A 120 4.01 -10.08 29.46
C LYS A 120 5.11 -10.93 28.81
N ARG A 121 5.58 -10.52 27.64
CA ARG A 121 6.58 -11.25 26.83
C ARG A 121 7.93 -10.53 26.74
N CYS A 122 7.93 -9.22 26.56
CA CYS A 122 9.12 -8.37 26.48
C CYS A 122 9.47 -7.64 27.79
N TRP A 123 10.65 -7.03 27.80
CA TRP A 123 10.97 -5.84 28.59
C TRP A 123 10.82 -4.59 27.73
N THR A 124 10.25 -3.52 28.27
CA THR A 124 10.00 -2.27 27.52
C THR A 124 10.84 -1.12 28.08
N LEU A 125 11.59 -0.45 27.22
CA LEU A 125 12.33 0.79 27.49
C LEU A 125 11.58 1.99 26.89
N ASN A 126 11.27 2.98 27.71
CA ASN A 126 10.54 4.18 27.28
C ASN A 126 11.52 5.32 27.00
N TYR A 127 11.79 5.59 25.73
CA TYR A 127 12.60 6.73 25.30
C TYR A 127 11.76 7.99 25.34
N HIS A 128 12.22 8.97 26.11
CA HIS A 128 11.56 10.27 26.25
C HIS A 128 12.24 11.34 25.39
N ASP A 129 12.67 10.94 24.19
CA ASP A 129 13.22 11.84 23.19
C ASP A 129 12.10 12.50 22.36
N GLU A 130 12.47 13.39 21.44
CA GLU A 130 11.54 14.08 20.54
C GLU A 130 10.61 13.13 19.77
N ALA A 131 11.05 11.89 19.52
CA ALA A 131 10.29 10.91 18.75
C ALA A 131 9.39 10.01 19.61
N LYS A 132 9.56 9.97 20.94
CA LYS A 132 8.79 9.13 21.87
C LYS A 132 8.77 7.64 21.46
N PHE A 133 9.89 6.94 21.55
CA PHE A 133 9.95 5.50 21.25
C PHE A 133 9.60 4.60 22.45
N HIS A 134 8.93 3.48 22.20
CA HIS A 134 8.89 2.31 23.08
C HIS A 134 9.74 1.22 22.46
N MET A 135 10.77 0.78 23.17
CA MET A 135 11.67 -0.27 22.70
C MET A 135 11.39 -1.54 23.48
N ASP A 136 10.79 -2.51 22.81
CA ASP A 136 10.45 -3.82 23.37
C ASP A 136 11.55 -4.83 23.05
N VAL A 137 12.11 -5.45 24.08
CA VAL A 137 13.15 -6.48 23.96
C VAL A 137 12.58 -7.81 24.43
N LEU A 138 12.35 -8.72 23.48
CA LEU A 138 11.80 -10.06 23.70
C LEU A 138 12.93 -11.08 23.96
N PRO A 139 13.08 -11.61 25.18
CA PRO A 139 14.02 -12.71 25.43
C PRO A 139 13.48 -14.02 24.83
N CYS A 140 14.36 -14.77 24.18
CA CYS A 140 14.06 -16.09 23.63
C CYS A 140 15.29 -16.99 23.58
N VAL A 141 15.07 -18.29 23.36
CA VAL A 141 16.10 -19.29 23.06
C VAL A 141 15.76 -19.98 21.74
N ASP A 142 16.72 -20.69 21.15
CA ASP A 142 16.47 -21.50 19.96
C ASP A 142 15.38 -22.56 20.21
N ASP A 143 14.50 -22.78 19.24
CA ASP A 143 13.52 -23.88 19.30
C ASP A 143 13.34 -24.60 17.95
N SER A 144 14.31 -24.42 17.05
CA SER A 144 14.26 -24.91 15.67
C SER A 144 14.00 -26.42 15.60
N LYS A 145 14.75 -27.21 16.38
CA LYS A 145 14.63 -28.67 16.39
C LYS A 145 13.24 -29.15 16.82
N LYS A 146 12.76 -28.70 17.99
CA LYS A 146 11.42 -29.10 18.49
C LYS A 146 10.34 -28.64 17.53
N PHE A 147 10.47 -27.44 16.97
CA PHE A 147 9.51 -26.93 16.00
C PHE A 147 9.46 -27.79 14.74
N ILE A 148 10.60 -28.20 14.19
CA ILE A 148 10.68 -29.12 13.05
C ILE A 148 10.01 -30.46 13.40
N ASP A 149 10.33 -31.04 14.56
CA ASP A 149 9.72 -32.31 15.01
C ASP A 149 8.18 -32.19 15.09
N GLN A 150 7.65 -31.06 15.60
CA GLN A 150 6.22 -30.80 15.63
C GLN A 150 5.61 -30.67 14.24
N LEU A 151 6.27 -29.93 13.34
CA LEU A 151 5.81 -29.81 11.96
C LEU A 151 5.78 -31.16 11.23
N GLU A 152 6.69 -32.08 11.52
CA GLU A 152 6.67 -33.44 10.96
C GLU A 152 5.45 -34.23 11.44
N ILE A 153 5.16 -34.18 12.74
CA ILE A 153 3.98 -34.84 13.34
C ILE A 153 2.68 -34.32 12.70
N PHE A 154 2.56 -33.00 12.52
CA PHE A 154 1.38 -32.37 11.93
C PHE A 154 1.41 -32.30 10.39
N LYS A 155 2.40 -32.91 9.74
CA LYS A 155 2.56 -32.98 8.27
C LYS A 155 2.66 -31.60 7.59
N TYR A 156 3.27 -30.64 8.27
CA TYR A 156 3.56 -29.29 7.75
C TYR A 156 5.05 -29.07 7.45
N ALA A 157 5.93 -30.03 7.75
CA ALA A 157 7.39 -29.84 7.63
C ALA A 157 7.86 -29.51 6.21
N GLU A 158 7.24 -30.11 5.18
CA GLU A 158 7.60 -29.87 3.78
C GLU A 158 7.08 -28.54 3.25
N THR A 159 5.95 -28.05 3.77
CA THR A 159 5.27 -26.83 3.28
C THR A 159 5.68 -25.57 4.06
N THR A 160 6.40 -25.72 5.17
CA THR A 160 6.79 -24.59 6.03
C THR A 160 8.22 -24.15 5.73
N SER A 161 8.35 -22.95 5.17
CA SER A 161 9.64 -22.29 4.95
C SER A 161 10.21 -21.74 6.26
N TYR A 162 11.53 -21.60 6.33
CA TYR A 162 12.26 -20.92 7.42
C TYR A 162 12.09 -21.54 8.82
N LYS A 163 11.73 -22.83 8.89
CA LYS A 163 11.50 -23.55 10.15
C LYS A 163 12.73 -23.63 11.06
N GLU A 164 13.92 -23.58 10.47
CA GLU A 164 15.20 -23.55 11.17
C GLU A 164 15.45 -22.25 11.97
N ARG A 165 14.60 -21.22 11.79
CA ARG A 165 14.71 -19.93 12.48
C ARG A 165 13.75 -19.76 13.66
N ALA A 166 13.03 -20.83 14.03
CA ALA A 166 12.07 -20.78 15.14
C ALA A 166 12.77 -20.60 16.50
N VAL A 167 12.10 -19.84 17.36
CA VAL A 167 12.56 -19.51 18.71
C VAL A 167 11.44 -19.75 19.73
N ALA A 168 11.82 -20.08 20.95
CA ALA A 168 10.93 -20.19 22.10
C ALA A 168 10.94 -18.88 22.87
N ILE A 169 9.77 -18.25 23.00
CA ILE A 169 9.64 -16.91 23.60
C ILE A 169 9.13 -17.00 25.03
N THR A 170 9.51 -16.02 25.87
CA THR A 170 8.96 -15.94 27.23
C THR A 170 7.54 -15.37 27.22
N ASP A 171 6.68 -15.88 28.11
CA ASP A 171 5.36 -15.33 28.42
C ASP A 171 4.99 -15.59 29.88
N LYS A 172 4.82 -14.52 30.66
CA LYS A 172 4.39 -14.58 32.07
C LYS A 172 3.06 -15.29 32.31
N ARG A 173 2.26 -15.47 31.26
CA ARG A 173 0.95 -16.12 31.32
C ARG A 173 1.04 -17.63 31.15
N SER A 174 2.19 -18.17 30.74
CA SER A 174 2.42 -19.61 30.62
C SER A 174 2.36 -20.27 32.00
N GLU A 175 1.68 -21.42 32.10
CA GLU A 175 1.61 -22.21 33.34
C GLU A 175 3.01 -22.66 33.80
N GLY A 176 3.93 -22.89 32.87
CA GLY A 176 5.32 -23.27 33.12
C GLY A 176 6.29 -22.10 33.25
N TYR A 177 5.83 -20.86 33.45
CA TYR A 177 6.70 -19.67 33.42
C TYR A 177 7.85 -19.73 34.45
N GLU A 178 7.59 -20.28 35.64
CA GLU A 178 8.58 -20.32 36.73
C GLU A 178 9.49 -21.55 36.74
N THR A 179 9.17 -22.58 35.95
CA THR A 179 9.89 -23.85 35.96
C THR A 179 10.64 -24.07 34.66
N ILE A 180 11.70 -24.89 34.72
CA ILE A 180 12.37 -25.38 33.52
C ILE A 180 11.39 -26.34 32.84
N SER A 181 10.96 -25.99 31.62
CA SER A 181 9.94 -26.72 30.88
C SER A 181 10.17 -26.59 29.39
N ASN A 182 9.81 -27.63 28.63
CA ASN A 182 9.83 -27.60 27.17
C ASN A 182 8.63 -26.87 26.55
N ASP A 183 7.65 -26.51 27.37
CA ASP A 183 6.37 -25.94 26.94
C ASP A 183 6.40 -24.41 26.93
N TRP A 184 7.17 -23.88 25.98
CA TRP A 184 7.24 -22.44 25.69
C TRP A 184 6.50 -22.17 24.39
N GLU A 185 5.93 -20.98 24.26
CA GLU A 185 5.32 -20.53 23.01
C GLU A 185 6.40 -20.41 21.92
N ILE A 186 6.10 -20.95 20.74
CA ILE A 186 6.99 -20.94 19.59
C ILE A 186 6.68 -19.72 18.73
N SER A 187 7.71 -19.00 18.30
CA SER A 187 7.60 -17.91 17.33
C SER A 187 8.66 -18.04 16.25
N ASN A 188 8.45 -17.38 15.11
CA ASN A 188 9.43 -17.34 14.02
C ASN A 188 9.49 -15.95 13.38
N PRO A 189 9.95 -14.92 14.13
CA PRO A 189 9.93 -13.54 13.67
C PRO A 189 10.88 -13.29 12.49
N GLN A 190 12.05 -13.96 12.46
CA GLN A 190 12.96 -13.86 11.32
C GLN A 190 12.37 -14.55 10.08
N GLY A 191 11.80 -15.75 10.21
CA GLY A 191 11.13 -16.44 9.12
C GLY A 191 9.96 -15.63 8.56
N TYR A 192 9.15 -15.02 9.43
CA TYR A 192 8.01 -14.18 8.99
C TYR A 192 8.51 -12.96 8.20
N PHE A 193 9.61 -12.33 8.62
CA PHE A 193 10.23 -11.25 7.86
C PHE A 193 10.69 -11.70 6.47
N LEU A 194 11.37 -12.85 6.38
CA LEU A 194 11.85 -13.37 5.10
C LEU A 194 10.69 -13.72 4.15
N TRP A 195 9.68 -14.43 4.65
CA TRP A 195 8.44 -14.69 3.91
C TRP A 195 7.80 -13.38 3.43
N PHE A 196 7.71 -12.36 4.28
CA PHE A 196 7.14 -11.08 3.89
C PHE A 196 7.97 -10.34 2.83
N GLN A 197 9.30 -10.44 2.87
CA GLN A 197 10.17 -9.87 1.83
C GLN A 197 9.94 -10.54 0.47
N GLU A 198 9.73 -11.85 0.46
CA GLU A 198 9.35 -12.59 -0.76
C GLU A 198 8.01 -12.10 -1.28
N GLN A 199 6.97 -12.08 -0.43
CA GLN A 199 5.64 -11.64 -0.85
C GLN A 199 5.66 -10.21 -1.39
N SER A 200 6.47 -9.31 -0.81
CA SER A 200 6.55 -7.91 -1.23
C SER A 200 7.41 -7.64 -2.46
N ASN A 201 8.05 -8.66 -3.05
CA ASN A 201 9.07 -8.52 -4.11
C ASN A 201 10.17 -7.52 -3.71
N PHE A 202 10.57 -7.52 -2.44
CA PHE A 202 11.43 -6.49 -1.88
C PHE A 202 12.82 -6.45 -2.54
N ILE A 203 13.40 -7.63 -2.80
CA ILE A 203 14.75 -7.76 -3.39
C ILE A 203 14.76 -7.15 -4.80
N GLU A 204 13.78 -7.49 -5.62
CA GLU A 204 13.61 -6.93 -6.97
C GLU A 204 13.46 -5.41 -6.92
N LYS A 205 12.57 -4.91 -6.04
CA LYS A 205 12.36 -3.46 -5.89
C LYS A 205 13.62 -2.73 -5.44
N ARG A 206 14.39 -3.33 -4.53
CA ARG A 206 15.66 -2.77 -4.04
C ARG A 206 16.70 -2.71 -5.16
N ALA A 207 16.81 -3.74 -5.98
CA ALA A 207 17.71 -3.76 -7.12
C ALA A 207 17.36 -2.67 -8.14
N MET A 208 16.08 -2.55 -8.52
CA MET A 208 15.60 -1.53 -9.45
C MET A 208 15.90 -0.10 -8.96
N LEU A 209 15.66 0.18 -7.67
CA LEU A 209 15.94 1.50 -7.09
C LEU A 209 17.45 1.78 -7.00
N ALA A 210 18.25 0.78 -6.65
CA ALA A 210 19.69 0.94 -6.58
C ALA A 210 20.30 1.24 -7.97
N GLU A 211 19.82 0.58 -9.01
CA GLU A 211 20.18 0.89 -10.41
C GLU A 211 19.80 2.33 -10.77
N GLN A 212 18.60 2.78 -10.41
CA GLN A 212 18.15 4.16 -10.63
C GLN A 212 19.06 5.19 -9.92
N PHE A 213 19.58 4.84 -8.74
CA PHE A 213 20.54 5.66 -8.00
C PHE A 213 22.01 5.43 -8.37
N GLN A 214 22.29 4.58 -9.38
CA GLN A 214 23.64 4.23 -9.81
C GLN A 214 24.52 3.69 -8.68
N MET A 215 23.96 2.85 -7.81
CA MET A 215 24.65 2.24 -6.68
C MET A 215 24.35 0.74 -6.55
N LYS A 216 25.08 0.04 -5.68
CA LYS A 216 24.83 -1.39 -5.44
C LYS A 216 23.60 -1.58 -4.55
N ALA A 217 22.85 -2.66 -4.78
CA ALA A 217 21.65 -2.97 -4.02
C ALA A 217 21.92 -3.06 -2.50
N GLU A 218 23.06 -3.62 -2.12
CA GLU A 218 23.48 -3.83 -0.73
C GLU A 218 23.74 -2.50 -0.01
N GLU A 219 24.17 -1.46 -0.74
CA GLU A 219 24.46 -0.12 -0.22
C GLU A 219 23.18 0.69 0.01
N LEU A 220 22.10 0.42 -0.74
CA LEU A 220 20.81 1.08 -0.56
C LEU A 220 20.15 0.60 0.73
N LYS A 221 20.13 1.43 1.78
CA LYS A 221 19.54 1.09 3.08
C LYS A 221 18.09 0.60 2.94
N GLY A 222 17.76 -0.54 3.59
CA GLY A 222 16.48 -1.21 3.40
C GLY A 222 15.24 -0.36 3.70
N TYR A 223 15.31 0.54 4.68
CA TYR A 223 14.19 1.44 5.01
C TYR A 223 13.89 2.49 3.92
N LYS A 224 14.84 2.73 2.98
CA LYS A 224 14.62 3.57 1.79
C LYS A 224 13.84 2.87 0.70
N VAL A 225 13.72 1.55 0.77
CA VAL A 225 12.99 0.74 -0.20
C VAL A 225 11.57 0.55 0.31
N LYS A 226 10.60 1.01 -0.48
CA LYS A 226 9.18 0.97 -0.13
C LYS A 226 8.39 0.33 -1.26
N THR A 227 8.02 -0.92 -1.03
CA THR A 227 7.22 -1.72 -1.97
C THR A 227 5.75 -1.28 -1.95
N PRO A 228 5.00 -1.48 -3.04
CA PRO A 228 3.56 -1.20 -3.09
C PRO A 228 2.77 -1.92 -1.99
N LEU A 229 3.17 -3.15 -1.62
CA LEU A 229 2.58 -3.89 -0.50
C LEU A 229 2.82 -3.20 0.85
N GLN A 230 4.05 -2.76 1.13
CA GLN A 230 4.35 -2.04 2.37
C GLN A 230 3.53 -0.75 2.49
N LYS A 231 3.48 0.04 1.42
CA LYS A 231 2.67 1.27 1.35
C LYS A 231 1.18 1.00 1.58
N THR A 232 0.66 -0.05 0.95
CA THR A 232 -0.73 -0.51 1.14
C THR A 232 -1.01 -0.85 2.60
N ILE A 233 -0.14 -1.64 3.24
CA ILE A 233 -0.31 -2.01 4.66
C ILE A 233 -0.25 -0.76 5.56
N GLN A 234 0.60 0.22 5.28
CA GLN A 234 0.65 1.47 6.04
C GLN A 234 -0.67 2.25 5.94
N ILE A 235 -1.25 2.37 4.74
CA ILE A 235 -2.57 2.99 4.53
C ILE A 235 -3.65 2.24 5.34
N LEU A 236 -3.68 0.91 5.25
CA LEU A 236 -4.65 0.08 5.97
C LEU A 236 -4.52 0.21 7.50
N LYS A 237 -3.30 0.20 8.02
CA LYS A 237 -3.02 0.40 9.45
C LYS A 237 -3.46 1.79 9.91
N ARG A 238 -3.21 2.83 9.12
CA ARG A 238 -3.66 4.19 9.46
C ARG A 238 -5.17 4.28 9.53
N HIS A 239 -5.88 3.79 8.50
CA HIS A 239 -7.34 3.75 8.49
C HIS A 239 -7.87 3.01 9.73
N ARG A 240 -7.23 1.89 10.09
CA ARG A 240 -7.53 1.13 11.30
C ARG A 240 -7.34 1.98 12.56
N ASP A 241 -6.22 2.67 12.70
CA ASP A 241 -5.94 3.45 13.91
C ASP A 241 -6.90 4.63 14.10
N ILE A 242 -7.35 5.27 13.02
CA ILE A 242 -8.35 6.36 13.09
C ILE A 242 -9.73 5.83 13.45
N MET A 243 -10.18 4.76 12.80
CA MET A 243 -11.50 4.18 13.06
C MET A 243 -11.66 3.70 14.51
N PHE A 244 -10.56 3.36 15.17
CA PHE A 244 -10.54 2.85 16.55
C PHE A 244 -9.83 3.79 17.52
N GLU A 245 -9.65 5.07 17.19
CA GLU A 245 -8.99 6.06 18.07
C GLU A 245 -9.65 6.08 19.46
N ASN A 246 -10.98 6.05 19.50
CA ASN A 246 -11.76 6.04 20.74
C ASN A 246 -11.95 4.65 21.36
N ASN A 247 -11.54 3.57 20.69
CA ASN A 247 -11.72 2.18 21.15
C ASN A 247 -10.51 1.29 20.79
N PRO A 248 -9.29 1.64 21.24
CA PRO A 248 -8.05 1.01 20.76
C PRO A 248 -7.98 -0.49 21.03
N ASP A 249 -8.64 -1.00 22.09
CA ASP A 249 -8.66 -2.43 22.43
C ASP A 249 -9.53 -3.29 21.51
N GLN A 250 -10.39 -2.67 20.69
CA GLN A 250 -11.26 -3.39 19.74
C GLN A 250 -10.68 -3.45 18.34
N LYS A 251 -9.55 -2.78 18.10
CA LYS A 251 -9.01 -2.59 16.76
C LYS A 251 -8.43 -3.89 16.19
N PRO A 252 -8.62 -4.17 14.88
CA PRO A 252 -7.97 -5.28 14.20
C PRO A 252 -6.46 -5.34 14.44
N SER A 253 -5.89 -6.52 14.68
CA SER A 253 -4.45 -6.65 14.93
C SER A 253 -3.61 -6.34 13.69
N SER A 254 -2.46 -5.67 13.89
CA SER A 254 -1.54 -5.33 12.79
C SER A 254 -0.98 -6.57 12.08
N ILE A 255 -0.75 -7.68 12.81
CA ILE A 255 -0.26 -8.93 12.22
C ILE A 255 -1.31 -9.57 11.29
N ILE A 256 -2.59 -9.50 11.65
CA ILE A 256 -3.71 -9.97 10.82
C ILE A 256 -3.78 -9.15 9.53
N ILE A 257 -3.77 -7.82 9.63
CA ILE A 257 -3.80 -6.93 8.46
C ILE A 257 -2.61 -7.21 7.54
N SER A 258 -1.40 -7.27 8.11
CA SER A 258 -0.17 -7.46 7.33
C SER A 258 -0.12 -8.83 6.66
N THR A 259 -0.53 -9.89 7.37
CA THR A 259 -0.52 -11.27 6.85
C THR A 259 -1.55 -11.43 5.73
N LEU A 260 -2.79 -10.99 5.95
CA LEU A 260 -3.86 -11.10 4.95
C LEU A 260 -3.55 -10.23 3.72
N ALA A 261 -3.00 -9.03 3.92
CA ALA A 261 -2.59 -8.17 2.82
C ALA A 261 -1.46 -8.80 1.99
N ALA A 262 -0.44 -9.35 2.64
CA ALA A 262 0.67 -10.03 1.97
C ALA A 262 0.22 -11.29 1.22
N LYS A 263 -0.64 -12.12 1.83
CA LYS A 263 -1.20 -13.30 1.16
C LYS A 263 -2.03 -12.94 -0.08
N ALA A 264 -2.75 -11.81 -0.05
CA ALA A 264 -3.58 -11.36 -1.15
C ALA A 264 -2.84 -10.58 -2.24
N TYR A 265 -1.62 -10.14 -1.97
CA TYR A 265 -0.84 -9.36 -2.92
C TYR A 265 -0.32 -10.25 -4.05
N ASN A 266 -0.44 -9.76 -5.28
CA ASN A 266 -0.08 -10.51 -6.49
C ASN A 266 0.87 -9.72 -7.42
N GLY A 267 1.64 -8.79 -6.85
CA GLY A 267 2.52 -7.90 -7.60
C GLY A 267 1.85 -6.62 -8.08
N GLY A 268 2.56 -5.87 -8.93
CA GLY A 268 2.13 -4.58 -9.49
C GLY A 268 2.76 -3.37 -8.82
N ASP A 269 3.03 -2.32 -9.60
CA ASP A 269 3.71 -1.11 -9.12
C ASP A 269 2.76 0.03 -8.69
N ASN A 270 1.53 0.01 -9.21
CA ASN A 270 0.56 1.08 -9.00
C ASN A 270 -0.14 0.95 -7.63
N LEU A 271 0.12 1.89 -6.71
CA LEU A 271 -0.38 1.83 -5.33
C LEU A 271 -1.91 1.76 -5.23
N ARG A 272 -2.64 2.55 -6.04
CA ARG A 272 -4.11 2.53 -6.07
C ARG A 272 -4.65 1.15 -6.42
N ASP A 273 -4.14 0.57 -7.51
CA ASP A 273 -4.59 -0.73 -8.00
C ASP A 273 -4.22 -1.85 -7.03
N VAL A 274 -3.02 -1.80 -6.46
CA VAL A 274 -2.57 -2.74 -5.41
C VAL A 274 -3.46 -2.65 -4.18
N LEU A 275 -3.71 -1.44 -3.66
CA LEU A 275 -4.60 -1.21 -2.51
C LEU A 275 -6.01 -1.75 -2.78
N LYS A 276 -6.57 -1.45 -3.97
CA LYS A 276 -7.88 -1.99 -4.39
C LYS A 276 -7.87 -3.51 -4.42
N PHE A 277 -6.88 -4.11 -5.07
CA PHE A 277 -6.80 -5.55 -5.20
C PHE A 277 -6.68 -6.24 -3.84
N VAL A 278 -5.79 -5.76 -2.98
CA VAL A 278 -5.59 -6.29 -1.63
C VAL A 278 -6.87 -6.19 -0.81
N LEU A 279 -7.52 -5.02 -0.74
CA LEU A 279 -8.75 -4.84 0.03
C LEU A 279 -9.86 -5.81 -0.43
N HIS A 280 -10.00 -6.04 -1.74
CA HIS A 280 -11.05 -6.89 -2.28
C HIS A 280 -10.76 -8.39 -2.09
N ASN A 281 -9.49 -8.80 -1.94
CA ASN A 281 -9.11 -10.21 -1.91
C ASN A 281 -8.62 -10.69 -0.54
N MET A 282 -8.19 -9.83 0.38
CA MET A 282 -7.57 -10.24 1.65
C MET A 282 -8.46 -11.11 2.54
N ALA A 283 -9.78 -10.91 2.51
CA ALA A 283 -10.72 -11.73 3.28
C ALA A 283 -10.82 -13.19 2.78
N LYS A 284 -10.39 -13.48 1.55
CA LYS A 284 -10.41 -14.85 0.99
C LYS A 284 -9.40 -15.78 1.69
N TYR A 285 -8.44 -15.22 2.41
CA TYR A 285 -7.42 -15.94 3.17
C TYR A 285 -7.79 -16.11 4.65
N ILE A 286 -9.06 -15.87 4.99
CA ILE A 286 -9.65 -16.22 6.27
C ILE A 286 -10.42 -17.52 6.04
N GLU A 287 -9.92 -18.61 6.59
CA GLU A 287 -10.58 -19.91 6.51
C GLU A 287 -11.56 -20.07 7.66
N VAL A 288 -12.58 -20.89 7.44
CA VAL A 288 -13.49 -21.34 8.49
C VAL A 288 -13.47 -22.87 8.49
N VAL A 289 -12.94 -23.44 9.56
CA VAL A 289 -12.80 -24.90 9.72
C VAL A 289 -13.48 -25.27 11.02
N ASP A 290 -14.47 -26.16 10.96
CA ASP A 290 -15.26 -26.60 12.12
C ASP A 290 -15.91 -25.45 12.91
N GLY A 291 -16.27 -24.37 12.22
CA GLY A 291 -16.87 -23.17 12.82
C GLY A 291 -15.88 -22.18 13.41
N GLU A 292 -14.57 -22.48 13.40
CA GLU A 292 -13.51 -21.59 13.87
C GLU A 292 -12.85 -20.82 12.72
N TYR A 293 -12.58 -19.54 12.96
CA TYR A 293 -11.81 -18.72 12.04
C TYR A 293 -10.33 -19.07 12.12
N LYS A 294 -9.70 -19.30 10.97
CA LYS A 294 -8.28 -19.61 10.85
C LYS A 294 -7.58 -18.63 9.93
N ILE A 295 -6.54 -18.00 10.48
CA ILE A 295 -5.52 -17.23 9.75
C ILE A 295 -4.18 -17.78 10.21
N LEU A 296 -3.76 -18.89 9.59
CA LEU A 296 -2.53 -19.57 9.98
C LEU A 296 -1.31 -18.70 9.64
N ASN A 297 -0.35 -18.65 10.57
CA ASN A 297 0.93 -17.99 10.37
C ASN A 297 1.68 -18.71 9.24
N PRO A 298 2.10 -18.01 8.17
CA PRO A 298 2.73 -18.61 6.99
C PRO A 298 4.06 -19.34 7.26
N VAL A 299 4.72 -19.03 8.38
CA VAL A 299 5.97 -19.69 8.79
C VAL A 299 5.83 -20.46 10.11
N ASN A 300 4.60 -20.55 10.62
CA ASN A 300 4.22 -21.37 11.77
C ASN A 300 2.75 -21.79 11.64
N PRO A 301 2.42 -22.81 10.83
CA PRO A 301 1.02 -23.21 10.61
C PRO A 301 0.31 -23.78 11.85
N LEU A 302 1.04 -23.98 12.95
CA LEU A 302 0.47 -24.35 14.25
C LEU A 302 -0.05 -23.13 15.03
N GLU A 303 0.33 -21.91 14.62
CA GLU A 303 -0.17 -20.67 15.19
C GLU A 303 -1.29 -20.08 14.33
N ASN A 304 -2.42 -19.77 14.99
CA ASN A 304 -3.55 -19.14 14.35
C ASN A 304 -3.71 -17.69 14.85
N PHE A 305 -3.47 -16.71 13.98
CA PHE A 305 -3.61 -15.31 14.33
C PHE A 305 -5.05 -14.89 14.67
N ALA A 306 -6.04 -15.71 14.31
CA ALA A 306 -7.45 -15.48 14.60
C ALA A 306 -7.94 -16.10 15.93
N ASP A 307 -7.08 -16.66 16.78
CA ASP A 307 -7.50 -17.32 18.03
C ASP A 307 -8.39 -16.44 18.92
N LYS A 308 -8.03 -15.16 19.06
CA LYS A 308 -8.85 -14.20 19.84
C LYS A 308 -10.22 -13.93 19.23
N TRP A 309 -10.40 -14.13 17.93
CA TRP A 309 -11.72 -14.02 17.29
C TRP A 309 -12.62 -15.18 17.71
N ASN A 310 -12.05 -16.38 17.83
CA ASN A 310 -12.77 -17.58 18.27
C ASN A 310 -13.14 -17.48 19.76
N GLU A 311 -12.30 -16.83 20.59
CA GLU A 311 -12.63 -16.49 21.98
C GLU A 311 -13.71 -15.38 22.07
N LYS A 312 -13.61 -14.35 21.21
CA LYS A 312 -14.47 -13.16 21.25
C LYS A 312 -14.86 -12.72 19.84
N GLN A 313 -16.02 -13.20 19.39
CA GLN A 313 -16.57 -12.94 18.05
C GLN A 313 -16.70 -11.44 17.71
N THR A 314 -16.87 -10.56 18.70
CA THR A 314 -16.95 -9.12 18.44
C THR A 314 -15.68 -8.57 17.79
N LEU A 315 -14.50 -9.16 18.04
CA LEU A 315 -13.24 -8.73 17.41
C LEU A 315 -13.25 -9.01 15.90
N LYS A 316 -13.84 -10.14 15.48
CA LYS A 316 -14.06 -10.43 14.05
C LYS A 316 -15.06 -9.45 13.45
N ASN A 317 -16.15 -9.15 14.15
CA ASN A 317 -17.14 -8.17 13.66
C ASN A 317 -16.51 -6.78 13.47
N HIS A 318 -15.62 -6.36 14.37
CA HIS A 318 -14.85 -5.12 14.23
C HIS A 318 -13.90 -5.17 13.02
N PHE A 319 -13.25 -6.30 12.76
CA PHE A 319 -12.45 -6.50 11.54
C PHE A 319 -13.30 -6.40 10.27
N ASP A 320 -14.46 -7.05 10.23
CA ASP A 320 -15.35 -7.03 9.06
C ASP A 320 -15.90 -5.63 8.80
N ASN A 321 -16.30 -4.93 9.85
CA ASN A 321 -16.75 -3.54 9.76
C ASN A 321 -15.61 -2.63 9.27
N TRP A 322 -14.41 -2.80 9.82
CA TRP A 322 -13.23 -2.07 9.35
C TRP A 322 -12.93 -2.31 7.87
N LEU A 323 -12.92 -3.57 7.44
CA LEU A 323 -12.67 -3.92 6.05
C LEU A 323 -13.74 -3.34 5.11
N LYS A 324 -15.01 -3.34 5.55
CA LYS A 324 -16.12 -2.75 4.81
C LYS A 324 -15.95 -1.23 4.64
N GLU A 325 -15.66 -0.51 5.73
CA GLU A 325 -15.47 0.93 5.69
C GLU A 325 -14.21 1.33 4.90
N ALA A 326 -13.13 0.56 5.03
CA ALA A 326 -11.91 0.76 4.23
C ALA A 326 -12.18 0.57 2.74
N LYS A 327 -12.92 -0.47 2.33
CA LYS A 327 -13.34 -0.65 0.92
C LYS A 327 -14.16 0.54 0.42
N LYS A 328 -15.10 1.00 1.23
CA LYS A 328 -16.02 2.09 0.90
C LYS A 328 -15.29 3.41 0.70
N GLY A 329 -14.42 3.82 1.64
CA GLY A 329 -13.82 5.14 1.58
C GLY A 329 -12.46 5.19 0.88
N LEU A 330 -11.69 4.10 0.87
CA LEU A 330 -10.41 4.05 0.17
C LEU A 330 -10.54 3.52 -1.26
N THR A 331 -11.61 2.80 -1.61
CA THR A 331 -11.74 2.18 -2.94
C THR A 331 -13.16 2.16 -3.52
N PRO A 332 -13.93 3.27 -3.52
CA PRO A 332 -15.35 3.31 -3.91
C PRO A 332 -15.65 3.01 -5.39
N TYR A 333 -14.64 2.63 -6.18
CA TYR A 333 -14.64 2.54 -7.64
C TYR A 333 -15.71 1.65 -8.30
N ASN A 334 -16.55 0.96 -7.53
CA ASN A 334 -17.58 0.05 -8.04
C ASN A 334 -19.01 0.63 -7.96
N GLU A 335 -19.23 1.79 -7.33
CA GLU A 335 -20.56 2.37 -7.18
C GLU A 335 -20.53 3.84 -7.62
N THR A 336 -21.06 4.14 -8.81
CA THR A 336 -21.30 5.49 -9.35
C THR A 336 -20.08 6.42 -9.51
N ILE A 337 -19.72 6.64 -10.78
CA ILE A 337 -18.68 7.57 -11.24
C ILE A 337 -19.22 9.02 -11.23
N ASP A 338 -19.46 9.58 -10.04
CA ASP A 338 -19.68 11.03 -9.87
C ASP A 338 -18.64 11.65 -8.90
N ILE A 339 -17.57 10.89 -8.61
CA ILE A 339 -16.63 11.17 -7.51
C ILE A 339 -15.19 10.89 -7.98
N TYR A 340 -14.58 11.72 -8.82
CA TYR A 340 -13.18 11.50 -9.25
C TYR A 340 -12.26 12.72 -9.19
N GLY A 341 -12.42 13.51 -8.14
CA GLY A 341 -11.32 14.33 -7.64
C GLY A 341 -11.57 14.58 -6.17
N ASP A 342 -12.40 15.57 -5.90
CA ASP A 342 -12.45 16.18 -4.59
C ASP A 342 -13.14 15.30 -3.54
N ALA A 343 -14.27 14.66 -3.87
CA ALA A 343 -15.02 13.87 -2.88
C ALA A 343 -14.30 12.58 -2.44
N LEU A 344 -13.64 11.86 -3.38
CA LEU A 344 -12.82 10.71 -3.04
C LEU A 344 -11.59 11.14 -2.24
N GLN A 345 -10.89 12.18 -2.72
CA GLN A 345 -9.69 12.68 -2.05
C GLN A 345 -10.04 13.17 -0.64
N LYS A 346 -11.17 13.86 -0.49
CA LYS A 346 -11.72 14.28 0.80
C LYS A 346 -12.03 13.09 1.70
N THR A 347 -12.86 12.14 1.26
CA THR A 347 -13.22 10.98 2.09
C THR A 347 -12.00 10.16 2.49
N ALA A 348 -11.07 9.91 1.56
CA ALA A 348 -9.84 9.18 1.85
C ALA A 348 -8.92 9.97 2.80
N SER A 349 -8.79 11.28 2.62
CA SER A 349 -7.99 12.14 3.52
C SER A 349 -8.60 12.20 4.92
N GLU A 350 -9.92 12.35 5.04
CA GLU A 350 -10.66 12.32 6.31
C GLU A 350 -10.48 10.98 7.04
N GLN A 351 -10.66 9.86 6.34
CA GLN A 351 -10.49 8.52 6.92
C GLN A 351 -9.03 8.18 7.30
N LEU A 352 -8.07 8.88 6.68
CA LEU A 352 -6.64 8.73 6.97
C LEU A 352 -6.09 9.85 7.87
N GLY A 353 -6.94 10.80 8.31
CA GLY A 353 -6.54 11.87 9.23
C GLY A 353 -5.48 12.79 8.63
N VAL A 354 -5.45 12.90 7.30
CA VAL A 354 -4.48 13.72 6.56
C VAL A 354 -5.14 15.07 6.23
N ASN A 355 -4.42 16.17 6.44
CA ASN A 355 -4.93 17.51 6.12
C ASN A 355 -5.07 17.69 4.60
N GLU A 356 -6.29 17.99 4.15
CA GLU A 356 -6.64 18.20 2.74
C GLU A 356 -5.65 19.16 2.05
N LYS A 357 -5.35 20.33 2.62
CA LYS A 357 -4.49 21.34 1.96
C LYS A 357 -3.07 20.84 1.62
N ARG A 358 -2.53 19.87 2.39
CA ARG A 358 -1.20 19.27 2.12
C ARG A 358 -1.25 18.16 1.07
N ALA A 359 -2.37 17.45 0.96
CA ALA A 359 -2.57 16.44 -0.08
C ALA A 359 -2.96 17.08 -1.44
N PHE A 360 -3.62 18.24 -1.42
CA PHE A 360 -4.12 18.99 -2.58
C PHE A 360 -3.10 19.97 -3.21
N ASP A 361 -1.94 20.21 -2.61
CA ASP A 361 -0.99 21.26 -3.05
C ASP A 361 -0.28 20.97 -4.40
N VAL A 362 -0.67 19.90 -5.10
CA VAL A 362 -0.28 19.62 -6.50
C VAL A 362 -1.53 19.40 -7.34
N GLY A 363 -2.14 20.49 -7.79
CA GLY A 363 -3.33 20.40 -8.65
C GLY A 363 -4.05 21.71 -8.91
N LYS A 364 -3.34 22.81 -9.17
CA LYS A 364 -4.02 23.99 -9.74
C LYS A 364 -4.58 23.61 -11.11
N THR A 365 -5.86 23.90 -11.35
CA THR A 365 -6.60 23.63 -12.60
C THR A 365 -5.90 24.13 -13.86
N ASN A 366 -5.14 25.23 -13.79
CA ASN A 366 -4.35 25.75 -14.91
C ASN A 366 -3.11 24.89 -15.26
N GLU A 367 -2.59 24.10 -14.31
CA GLU A 367 -1.44 23.20 -14.51
C GLU A 367 -1.88 21.85 -15.10
N ILE A 368 -3.15 21.49 -14.94
CA ILE A 368 -3.74 20.26 -15.48
C ILE A 368 -3.99 20.41 -16.97
N GLU A 369 -4.50 21.57 -17.40
CA GLU A 369 -4.72 21.87 -18.81
C GLU A 369 -3.40 21.89 -19.59
N SER A 370 -2.34 22.48 -19.02
CA SER A 370 -1.01 22.46 -19.65
C SER A 370 -0.41 21.05 -19.70
N LYS A 371 -0.59 20.21 -18.68
CA LYS A 371 -0.14 18.82 -18.68
C LYS A 371 -0.88 17.95 -19.70
N LEU A 372 -2.20 18.16 -19.89
CA LEU A 372 -2.99 17.48 -20.93
C LEU A 372 -2.51 17.81 -22.35
N ILE A 373 -2.25 19.09 -22.61
CA ILE A 373 -1.71 19.55 -23.89
C ILE A 373 -0.31 18.97 -24.11
N THR A 374 0.58 19.06 -23.11
CA THR A 374 1.94 18.51 -23.17
C THR A 374 1.93 16.99 -23.40
N PHE A 375 0.98 16.27 -22.79
CA PHE A 375 0.82 14.84 -23.00
C PHE A 375 0.35 14.51 -24.42
N ALA A 376 -0.63 15.22 -24.95
CA ALA A 376 -1.07 15.02 -26.34
C ALA A 376 0.09 15.27 -27.32
N GLU A 377 0.88 16.31 -27.08
CA GLU A 377 2.03 16.70 -27.89
C GLU A 377 3.23 15.75 -27.79
N SER A 378 3.35 14.98 -26.69
CA SER A 378 4.46 14.02 -26.51
C SER A 378 4.22 12.67 -27.20
N ILE A 379 2.99 12.39 -27.65
CA ILE A 379 2.66 11.14 -28.36
C ILE A 379 3.27 11.19 -29.76
N HIS A 380 4.27 10.35 -30.03
CA HIS A 380 5.05 10.39 -31.27
C HIS A 380 4.22 10.27 -32.56
N HIS A 381 3.15 9.47 -32.56
CA HIS A 381 2.27 9.28 -33.74
C HIS A 381 1.10 10.28 -33.79
N HIS A 382 0.99 11.22 -32.85
CA HIS A 382 0.01 12.30 -32.89
C HIS A 382 0.46 13.36 -33.90
N GLN A 383 -0.25 13.48 -35.03
CA GLN A 383 0.16 14.39 -36.09
C GLN A 383 0.05 15.85 -35.67
N LYS A 384 1.00 16.67 -36.10
CA LYS A 384 0.89 18.13 -35.93
C LYS A 384 -0.21 18.69 -36.83
N PRO A 385 -0.93 19.74 -36.40
CA PRO A 385 -1.94 20.41 -37.23
C PRO A 385 -1.37 20.86 -38.57
N LYS A 386 -2.15 20.67 -39.64
CA LYS A 386 -1.77 21.01 -41.03
C LYS A 386 -2.07 22.47 -41.39
N TRP A 387 -2.77 23.19 -40.51
CA TRP A 387 -3.30 24.53 -40.74
C TRP A 387 -2.52 25.59 -39.97
N THR A 388 -2.63 26.84 -40.42
CA THR A 388 -2.14 27.99 -39.65
C THR A 388 -3.04 28.22 -38.44
N MET A 389 -2.46 28.16 -37.22
CA MET A 389 -3.21 28.23 -35.98
C MET A 389 -3.44 29.69 -35.54
N LEU A 390 -4.71 30.13 -35.52
CA LEU A 390 -5.12 31.45 -35.02
C LEU A 390 -5.75 31.39 -33.62
N ASN A 391 -6.52 30.34 -33.32
CA ASN A 391 -7.06 30.04 -31.98
C ASN A 391 -7.82 31.20 -31.29
N VAL A 392 -8.63 31.94 -32.04
CA VAL A 392 -9.45 33.06 -31.55
C VAL A 392 -10.87 32.66 -31.17
N LYS A 393 -11.29 31.43 -31.47
CA LYS A 393 -12.61 30.88 -31.14
C LYS A 393 -12.48 29.76 -30.11
N GLU A 394 -13.36 29.82 -29.11
CA GLU A 394 -13.53 28.73 -28.14
C GLU A 394 -14.29 27.57 -28.79
N VAL A 395 -13.79 26.35 -28.59
CA VAL A 395 -14.35 25.12 -29.15
C VAL A 395 -14.46 24.08 -28.05
N ASN A 396 -15.67 23.57 -27.84
CA ASN A 396 -15.97 22.56 -26.85
C ASN A 396 -16.47 21.28 -27.52
N ILE A 397 -16.18 20.13 -26.92
CA ILE A 397 -16.64 18.83 -27.40
C ILE A 397 -17.74 18.34 -26.45
N LYS A 398 -18.94 18.11 -27.00
CA LYS A 398 -20.00 17.38 -26.32
C LYS A 398 -19.90 15.91 -26.70
N ALA A 399 -19.71 15.02 -25.73
CA ALA A 399 -19.53 13.60 -25.99
C ALA A 399 -20.73 12.78 -25.52
N LEU A 400 -21.13 11.80 -26.33
CA LEU A 400 -22.27 10.92 -26.13
C LEU A 400 -21.84 9.46 -26.31
N LYS A 401 -22.37 8.55 -25.49
CA LYS A 401 -22.09 7.10 -25.55
C LYS A 401 -23.37 6.28 -25.67
N SER A 402 -23.29 5.15 -26.38
CA SER A 402 -24.36 4.16 -26.51
C SER A 402 -23.77 2.74 -26.53
N LYS A 403 -24.54 1.77 -26.02
CA LYS A 403 -24.24 0.33 -26.09
C LYS A 403 -25.34 -0.32 -26.92
N LYS A 404 -24.99 -1.23 -27.86
CA LYS A 404 -25.97 -2.03 -28.64
C LYS A 404 -27.14 -1.23 -29.25
N ALA A 405 -26.87 -0.03 -29.79
CA ALA A 405 -27.85 0.85 -30.44
C ALA A 405 -29.01 1.38 -29.55
N PHE A 406 -28.81 1.45 -28.23
CA PHE A 406 -29.73 2.16 -27.32
C PHE A 406 -29.54 3.69 -27.39
N ARG A 407 -30.39 4.45 -26.68
CA ARG A 407 -30.34 5.92 -26.61
C ARG A 407 -28.97 6.42 -26.13
N PHE A 408 -28.41 7.41 -26.83
CA PHE A 408 -27.18 8.08 -26.44
C PHE A 408 -27.33 8.82 -25.09
N LYS A 409 -26.35 8.64 -24.20
CA LYS A 409 -26.20 9.37 -22.93
C LYS A 409 -24.92 10.23 -22.98
N SER A 410 -24.92 11.40 -22.35
CA SER A 410 -23.69 12.21 -22.24
C SER A 410 -22.64 11.54 -21.36
N PHE A 411 -21.38 11.83 -21.64
CA PHE A 411 -20.25 11.40 -20.82
C PHE A 411 -19.17 12.49 -20.82
N ALA A 412 -18.39 12.54 -19.74
CA ALA A 412 -17.37 13.56 -19.54
C ALA A 412 -16.00 13.11 -20.06
N SER A 413 -15.14 14.09 -20.35
CA SER A 413 -13.73 13.84 -20.69
C SER A 413 -13.06 13.15 -19.50
N GLY A 414 -12.41 12.01 -19.76
CA GLY A 414 -11.77 11.18 -18.74
C GLY A 414 -12.65 10.05 -18.19
N ASP A 415 -13.91 9.95 -18.58
CA ASP A 415 -14.76 8.81 -18.22
C ASP A 415 -14.15 7.49 -18.72
N ILE A 416 -14.37 6.43 -17.93
CA ILE A 416 -13.98 5.07 -18.28
C ILE A 416 -15.15 4.39 -18.98
N LEU A 417 -14.88 3.83 -20.15
CA LEU A 417 -15.84 3.16 -21.01
C LEU A 417 -15.41 1.68 -21.16
N PRO A 418 -16.35 0.73 -21.11
CA PRO A 418 -16.08 -0.65 -21.45
C PRO A 418 -15.87 -0.74 -22.95
N LYS A 419 -15.35 -1.89 -23.38
CA LYS A 419 -15.25 -2.19 -24.79
C LYS A 419 -16.61 -2.29 -25.48
N ASN A 420 -16.60 -2.10 -26.80
CA ASN A 420 -17.75 -2.33 -27.71
C ASN A 420 -18.94 -1.37 -27.48
N ALA A 421 -18.67 -0.13 -27.11
CA ALA A 421 -19.61 0.98 -27.10
C ALA A 421 -19.39 1.88 -28.32
N THR A 422 -20.47 2.53 -28.77
CA THR A 422 -20.44 3.57 -29.81
C THR A 422 -20.37 4.93 -29.13
N LEU A 423 -19.43 5.76 -29.56
CA LEU A 423 -19.23 7.13 -29.10
C LEU A 423 -19.62 8.10 -30.21
N ARG A 424 -20.21 9.23 -29.85
CA ARG A 424 -20.49 10.35 -30.74
C ARG A 424 -20.00 11.64 -30.10
N PHE A 425 -19.10 12.33 -30.79
CA PHE A 425 -18.59 13.63 -30.40
C PHE A 425 -19.25 14.70 -31.26
N GLU A 426 -19.79 15.75 -30.63
CA GLU A 426 -20.39 16.90 -31.29
C GLU A 426 -19.53 18.14 -31.01
N ALA A 427 -19.14 18.86 -32.06
CA ALA A 427 -18.40 20.11 -31.92
C ALA A 427 -19.36 21.26 -31.53
N GLN A 428 -18.96 22.05 -30.54
CA GLN A 428 -19.73 23.19 -30.04
C GLN A 428 -18.89 24.46 -30.07
N SER A 429 -19.34 25.45 -30.82
CA SER A 429 -18.73 26.78 -30.87
C SER A 429 -19.73 27.80 -31.42
N GLU A 430 -19.48 29.07 -31.14
CA GLU A 430 -20.26 30.18 -31.68
C GLU A 430 -20.12 30.25 -33.21
N ASN A 431 -21.23 30.39 -33.93
CA ASN A 431 -21.27 30.50 -35.39
C ASN A 431 -20.57 29.34 -36.14
N ILE A 432 -20.55 28.14 -35.56
CA ILE A 432 -19.82 26.96 -36.09
C ILE A 432 -20.11 26.61 -37.56
N LYS A 433 -21.29 27.00 -38.09
CA LYS A 433 -21.69 26.73 -39.49
C LYS A 433 -20.78 27.37 -40.54
N GLN A 434 -20.01 28.40 -40.18
CA GLN A 434 -19.09 29.09 -41.10
C GLN A 434 -17.73 28.41 -41.25
N TYR A 435 -17.50 27.32 -40.51
CA TYR A 435 -16.23 26.59 -40.48
C TYR A 435 -16.43 25.13 -40.92
N ASP A 436 -15.39 24.59 -41.52
CA ASP A 436 -15.18 23.15 -41.62
C ASP A 436 -14.71 22.60 -40.27
N VAL A 437 -15.19 21.42 -39.91
CA VAL A 437 -14.87 20.79 -38.63
C VAL A 437 -14.05 19.53 -38.89
N TYR A 438 -12.83 19.51 -38.35
CA TYR A 438 -11.94 18.36 -38.42
C TYR A 438 -11.73 17.77 -37.02
N TRP A 439 -11.61 16.45 -36.96
CA TRP A 439 -11.39 15.70 -35.73
C TRP A 439 -10.03 15.02 -35.78
N GLN A 440 -9.30 15.05 -34.67
CA GLN A 440 -8.08 14.26 -34.51
C GLN A 440 -8.30 13.18 -33.48
N ILE A 441 -8.04 11.93 -33.87
CA ILE A 441 -8.29 10.75 -33.03
C ILE A 441 -6.96 10.07 -32.75
N THR A 442 -6.53 10.12 -31.50
CA THR A 442 -5.25 9.58 -31.06
C THR A 442 -5.47 8.34 -30.21
N ASN A 443 -5.20 7.17 -30.79
CA ASN A 443 -5.27 5.92 -30.04
C ASN A 443 -3.94 5.67 -29.31
N THR A 444 -3.99 5.07 -28.12
CA THR A 444 -2.80 4.75 -27.31
C THR A 444 -3.03 3.40 -26.62
N GLY A 445 -1.99 2.86 -25.98
CA GLY A 445 -2.07 1.61 -25.22
C GLY A 445 -1.69 0.37 -26.02
N ASN A 446 -1.28 -0.67 -25.29
CA ASN A 446 -0.73 -1.90 -25.86
C ASN A 446 -1.71 -2.62 -26.79
N GLU A 447 -3.01 -2.57 -26.50
CA GLU A 447 -4.01 -3.25 -27.33
C GLU A 447 -4.16 -2.59 -28.72
N ALA A 448 -4.17 -1.25 -28.76
CA ALA A 448 -4.17 -0.51 -30.02
C ALA A 448 -2.85 -0.73 -30.80
N GLN A 449 -1.72 -0.80 -30.09
CA GLN A 449 -0.41 -1.10 -30.69
C GLN A 449 -0.37 -2.50 -31.31
N ASN A 450 -0.78 -3.52 -30.56
CA ASN A 450 -0.81 -4.90 -31.03
C ASN A 450 -1.78 -5.09 -32.22
N SER A 451 -2.80 -4.25 -32.30
CA SER A 451 -3.77 -4.23 -33.40
C SER A 451 -3.37 -3.31 -34.56
N ASN A 452 -2.15 -2.75 -34.56
CA ASN A 452 -1.68 -1.75 -35.54
C ASN A 452 -2.64 -0.56 -35.74
N CYS A 453 -3.30 -0.14 -34.67
CA CYS A 453 -4.34 0.89 -34.64
C CYS A 453 -3.96 2.10 -33.78
N LEU A 454 -2.67 2.43 -33.66
CA LEU A 454 -2.18 3.69 -33.08
C LEU A 454 -2.44 4.87 -34.04
N ARG A 455 -3.73 5.22 -34.19
CA ARG A 455 -4.16 6.39 -34.96
C ARG A 455 -3.66 7.68 -34.32
N GLY A 456 -3.41 8.70 -35.15
CA GLY A 456 -3.15 10.09 -34.72
C GLY A 456 -3.44 11.13 -35.82
N ASP A 457 -4.15 10.70 -36.87
CA ASP A 457 -4.50 11.49 -38.06
C ASP A 457 -5.73 12.38 -37.87
N PHE A 458 -5.99 13.21 -38.89
CA PHE A 458 -7.16 14.08 -38.99
C PHE A 458 -8.26 13.43 -39.84
N TYR A 459 -9.51 13.64 -39.43
CA TYR A 459 -10.71 13.07 -40.03
C TYR A 459 -11.76 14.16 -40.24
N ASP A 460 -12.52 14.07 -41.34
CA ASP A 460 -13.62 14.99 -41.61
C ASP A 460 -14.79 14.78 -40.64
N GLY A 461 -15.44 15.88 -40.25
CA GLY A 461 -16.69 15.85 -39.51
C GLY A 461 -17.86 15.41 -40.39
N GLN A 462 -18.70 14.53 -39.86
CA GLN A 462 -19.97 14.16 -40.46
C GLN A 462 -21.06 15.17 -40.07
N ILE A 463 -22.10 15.34 -40.89
CA ILE A 463 -23.27 16.14 -40.54
C ILE A 463 -24.42 15.19 -40.17
N ILE A 464 -24.80 15.17 -38.89
CA ILE A 464 -25.94 14.41 -38.39
C ILE A 464 -26.89 15.38 -37.69
N GLU A 465 -28.15 15.44 -38.13
CA GLU A 465 -29.18 16.35 -37.58
C GLU A 465 -28.73 17.82 -37.55
N GLY A 466 -27.97 18.26 -38.57
CA GLY A 466 -27.45 19.62 -38.66
C GLY A 466 -26.25 19.93 -37.74
N LYS A 467 -25.76 18.94 -36.98
CA LYS A 467 -24.57 19.06 -36.13
C LYS A 467 -23.34 18.45 -36.79
N LYS A 468 -22.17 19.03 -36.52
CA LYS A 468 -20.87 18.54 -36.96
C LYS A 468 -20.35 17.52 -35.94
N VAL A 469 -20.28 16.25 -36.32
CA VAL A 469 -20.05 15.13 -35.41
C VAL A 469 -19.01 14.14 -35.90
N ARG A 470 -18.48 13.33 -34.98
CA ARG A 470 -17.65 12.15 -35.27
C ARG A 470 -18.10 10.98 -34.43
N GLU A 471 -18.30 9.82 -35.06
CA GLU A 471 -18.57 8.57 -34.35
C GLU A 471 -17.34 7.68 -34.28
N GLU A 472 -17.11 7.10 -33.10
CA GLU A 472 -15.99 6.20 -32.79
C GLU A 472 -16.51 4.97 -32.02
N SER A 473 -15.68 3.94 -31.91
CA SER A 473 -16.01 2.72 -31.14
C SER A 473 -14.94 2.41 -30.10
N THR A 474 -15.35 1.89 -28.94
CA THR A 474 -14.42 1.56 -27.86
C THR A 474 -13.76 0.18 -28.05
N LEU A 475 -12.98 0.01 -29.12
CA LEU A 475 -12.43 -1.30 -29.51
C LEU A 475 -11.14 -1.70 -28.79
N TYR A 476 -10.37 -0.74 -28.30
CA TYR A 476 -9.03 -0.97 -27.74
C TYR A 476 -8.99 -0.37 -26.32
N SER A 477 -8.52 -1.14 -25.35
CA SER A 477 -8.22 -0.64 -24.01
C SER A 477 -7.05 0.34 -24.07
N GLY A 478 -7.15 1.42 -23.29
CA GLY A 478 -6.16 2.49 -23.34
C GLY A 478 -6.73 3.87 -23.01
N THR A 479 -5.90 4.89 -23.18
CA THR A 479 -6.28 6.30 -23.00
C THR A 479 -6.23 7.02 -24.34
N HIS A 480 -7.36 7.23 -24.97
CA HIS A 480 -7.42 7.88 -26.27
C HIS A 480 -7.70 9.36 -26.12
N ILE A 481 -7.30 10.13 -27.14
CA ILE A 481 -7.50 11.57 -27.20
C ILE A 481 -8.33 11.91 -28.42
N VAL A 482 -9.32 12.77 -28.23
CA VAL A 482 -10.16 13.34 -29.28
C VAL A 482 -10.01 14.86 -29.22
N GLU A 483 -9.68 15.47 -30.35
CA GLU A 483 -9.61 16.92 -30.49
C GLU A 483 -10.44 17.37 -31.70
N CYS A 484 -10.93 18.60 -31.63
CA CYS A 484 -11.74 19.22 -32.67
C CYS A 484 -11.13 20.54 -33.12
N TYR A 485 -11.14 20.77 -34.44
CA TYR A 485 -10.54 21.92 -35.10
C TYR A 485 -11.58 22.62 -35.99
N LEU A 486 -11.72 23.94 -35.86
CA LEU A 486 -12.55 24.78 -36.72
C LEU A 486 -11.68 25.48 -37.75
N VAL A 487 -11.85 25.10 -39.01
CA VAL A 487 -10.98 25.52 -40.12
C VAL A 487 -11.79 26.26 -41.18
N LYS A 488 -11.23 27.34 -41.72
CA LYS A 488 -11.73 28.00 -42.93
C LYS A 488 -10.54 28.53 -43.72
N GLU A 489 -10.50 28.30 -45.03
CA GLU A 489 -9.46 28.82 -45.92
C GLU A 489 -8.03 28.50 -45.42
N ASN A 490 -7.80 27.27 -44.97
CA ASN A 490 -6.52 26.77 -44.43
C ASN A 490 -6.06 27.41 -43.10
N ILE A 491 -6.92 28.17 -42.42
CA ILE A 491 -6.67 28.78 -41.11
C ILE A 491 -7.54 28.07 -40.06
N CYS A 492 -6.93 27.64 -38.96
CA CYS A 492 -7.62 27.08 -37.80
C CYS A 492 -7.99 28.19 -36.81
N TYR A 493 -9.27 28.54 -36.76
CA TYR A 493 -9.81 29.59 -35.91
C TYR A 493 -10.01 29.16 -34.46
N GLY A 494 -10.15 27.85 -34.20
CA GLY A 494 -10.31 27.33 -32.85
C GLY A 494 -9.94 25.86 -32.77
N LYS A 495 -9.23 25.49 -31.70
CA LYS A 495 -8.89 24.11 -31.34
C LYS A 495 -9.52 23.81 -29.98
N SER A 496 -10.18 22.66 -29.84
CA SER A 496 -10.70 22.23 -28.55
C SER A 496 -9.58 21.80 -27.60
N LYS A 497 -9.85 21.81 -26.31
CA LYS A 497 -9.02 21.08 -25.35
C LYS A 497 -9.00 19.58 -25.69
N PRO A 498 -7.92 18.84 -25.34
CA PRO A 498 -7.89 17.38 -25.46
C PRO A 498 -9.05 16.73 -24.70
N PHE A 499 -9.92 16.01 -25.42
CA PHE A 499 -10.99 15.21 -24.81
C PHE A 499 -10.49 13.78 -24.62
N VAL A 500 -10.41 13.32 -23.37
CA VAL A 500 -9.83 12.03 -23.01
C VAL A 500 -10.91 10.95 -22.97
N VAL A 501 -10.62 9.80 -23.57
CA VAL A 501 -11.50 8.62 -23.59
C VAL A 501 -10.73 7.44 -23.00
N ASN A 502 -11.07 7.00 -21.80
CA ASN A 502 -10.42 5.83 -21.18
C ASN A 502 -11.25 4.58 -21.51
N ILE A 503 -10.62 3.52 -22.02
CA ILE A 503 -11.29 2.25 -22.34
C ILE A 503 -10.67 1.12 -21.51
N THR A 504 -11.51 0.27 -20.90
CA THR A 504 -11.08 -0.90 -20.12
C THR A 504 -11.79 -2.19 -20.54
N ASP A 505 -11.08 -3.31 -20.42
CA ASP A 505 -11.54 -4.68 -20.60
C ASP A 505 -12.06 -5.32 -19.31
N ARG A 506 -11.89 -4.66 -18.16
CA ARG A 506 -12.32 -5.19 -16.85
C ARG A 506 -13.85 -5.22 -16.73
N PHE A 507 -14.36 -6.26 -16.08
CA PHE A 507 -15.79 -6.48 -15.87
C PHE A 507 -16.40 -5.32 -15.08
N MET A 508 -17.28 -4.54 -15.72
CA MET A 508 -18.04 -3.45 -15.10
C MET A 508 -19.45 -3.98 -14.79
N LEU A 509 -19.88 -3.96 -13.52
CA LEU A 509 -21.25 -4.26 -13.12
C LEU A 509 -22.19 -3.15 -13.61
N GLU A 510 -22.82 -3.41 -14.74
CA GLU A 510 -23.97 -2.72 -15.36
C GLU A 510 -23.85 -1.19 -15.61
N TRP A 511 -24.68 -0.70 -16.54
CA TRP A 511 -24.57 0.55 -17.31
C TRP A 511 -25.90 1.31 -17.33
#